data_AF-A0A8S3FA94-F1
#
_entry.id   AF-A0A8S3FA94-F1
#
_cell.length_a   1.000
_cell.length_b   1.000
_cell.length_c   1.000
_cell.angle_alpha   90.00
_cell.angle_beta   90.00
_cell.angle_gamma   90.00
#
_symmetry.space_group_name_H-M   'P 1'
#
loop_
_entity.id
_entity.type
_entity.pdbx_description
1 polymer ?
#
loop_
_entity_poly.entity_id
_entity_poly.type
_entity_poly.pdbx_seq_one_letter_code
_entity_poly.pdbx_strand_id
1 'polypeptide(L)'
;QTRCKRCVLFISRHLNALQYRESECFDADDDDNTRICGSITPDTVLYTLFRENPESIPCPFDQSWHFEKTRQVSKVCHPKAFQHCLSSNTFEVSYNNQCQTNKNLRATCFARFTDGNINYVVARSNDRKRFVCF
;
A
#
# COMPACT_ATOMS: atom_id res chain seq x y z
N GLN A 1 18.68 24.12 -13.46
CA GLN A 1 17.72 23.05 -13.81
C GLN A 1 17.85 22.79 -15.30
N THR A 2 18.37 21.63 -15.68
CA THR A 2 18.39 21.17 -17.07
C THR A 2 16.99 20.67 -17.44
N ARG A 3 16.49 21.05 -18.62
CA ARG A 3 15.23 20.48 -19.15
C ARG A 3 15.50 19.02 -19.48
N CYS A 4 14.60 18.13 -19.09
CA CYS A 4 14.72 16.71 -19.41
C CYS A 4 13.36 16.07 -19.63
N LYS A 5 13.37 14.93 -20.30
CA LYS A 5 12.19 14.16 -20.65
C LYS A 5 12.21 12.82 -19.94
N ARG A 6 11.03 12.35 -19.56
CA ARG A 6 10.83 11.04 -18.94
C ARG A 6 9.62 10.37 -19.58
N CYS A 7 9.70 9.06 -19.76
CA CYS A 7 8.52 8.25 -20.03
C CYS A 7 7.88 7.84 -18.71
N VAL A 8 6.55 7.80 -18.67
CA VAL A 8 5.79 7.39 -17.49
C VAL A 8 4.79 6.31 -17.90
N LEU A 9 4.89 5.14 -17.28
CA LEU A 9 3.95 4.04 -17.47
C LEU A 9 2.96 4.03 -16.30
N PHE A 10 1.70 4.31 -16.59
CA PHE A 10 0.62 4.28 -15.61
C PHE A 10 -0.05 2.90 -15.56
N ILE A 11 -0.31 2.42 -14.34
CA ILE A 11 -0.93 1.14 -14.05
C ILE A 11 -2.12 1.38 -13.13
N SER A 12 -3.33 1.32 -13.69
CA SER A 12 -4.57 1.45 -12.92
C SER A 12 -4.79 0.21 -12.07
N ARG A 13 -4.80 0.35 -10.74
CA ARG A 13 -5.05 -0.76 -9.80
C ARG A 13 -6.44 -0.71 -9.20
N HIS A 14 -6.89 0.47 -8.83
CA HIS A 14 -8.21 0.74 -8.26
C HIS A 14 -8.59 2.19 -8.53
N LEU A 15 -9.88 2.55 -8.46
CA LEU A 15 -10.34 3.94 -8.63
C LEU A 15 -9.65 4.94 -7.68
N ASN A 16 -9.18 4.46 -6.53
CA ASN A 16 -8.48 5.24 -5.50
C ASN A 16 -6.96 4.97 -5.42
N ALA A 17 -6.42 4.08 -6.26
CA ALA A 17 -5.01 3.72 -6.25
C ALA A 17 -4.47 3.57 -7.69
N LEU A 18 -3.52 4.43 -8.03
CA LEU A 18 -2.80 4.42 -9.30
C LEU A 18 -1.34 4.10 -9.03
N GLN A 19 -0.79 3.16 -9.77
CA GLN A 19 0.64 2.91 -9.74
C GLN A 19 1.30 3.49 -10.98
N TYR A 20 2.57 3.87 -10.87
CA TYR A 20 3.34 4.27 -12.04
C TYR A 20 4.81 3.92 -11.88
N ARG A 21 5.46 3.75 -13.03
CA ARG A 21 6.91 3.69 -13.17
C ARG A 21 7.34 4.86 -14.05
N GLU A 22 8.46 5.47 -13.73
CA GLU A 22 9.07 6.50 -14.58
C GLU A 22 10.44 6.05 -15.04
N SER A 23 10.80 6.43 -16.26
CA SER A 23 12.16 6.30 -16.75
C SER A 23 13.10 7.23 -15.99
N GLU A 24 14.40 7.04 -16.18
CA GLU A 24 15.36 8.09 -15.85
C GLU A 24 15.16 9.34 -16.71
N CYS A 25 15.86 10.41 -16.35
CA CYS A 25 15.83 11.71 -16.99
C CYS A 25 16.72 11.68 -18.24
N PHE A 26 16.11 11.65 -19.43
CA PHE A 26 16.82 11.72 -20.72
C PHE A 26 16.92 13.15 -21.21
N ASP A 27 17.87 13.40 -22.12
CA ASP A 27 18.01 14.71 -22.76
C ASP A 27 16.68 15.17 -23.37
N ALA A 28 16.38 16.45 -23.24
CA ALA A 28 15.14 17.01 -23.76
C ALA A 28 15.08 16.97 -25.30
N ASP A 29 16.24 17.00 -25.95
CA ASP A 29 16.37 16.95 -27.42
C ASP A 29 16.38 15.49 -27.95
N ASP A 30 16.19 14.51 -27.06
CA ASP A 30 16.11 13.10 -27.43
C ASP A 30 14.69 12.73 -27.91
N ASP A 31 14.57 12.54 -29.22
CA ASP A 31 13.32 12.24 -29.91
C ASP A 31 12.98 10.74 -29.98
N ASP A 32 13.88 9.84 -29.55
CA ASP A 32 13.64 8.41 -29.57
C ASP A 32 12.78 7.95 -28.38
N ASN A 33 11.48 8.21 -28.49
CA ASN A 33 10.48 7.78 -27.50
C ASN A 33 10.51 6.27 -27.25
N THR A 34 10.90 5.45 -28.25
CA THR A 34 10.92 3.99 -28.12
C THR A 34 12.02 3.57 -27.16
N ARG A 35 13.22 4.14 -27.32
CA ARG A 35 14.34 3.89 -26.40
C ARG A 35 14.08 4.46 -24.99
N ILE A 36 13.53 5.67 -24.90
CA ILE A 36 13.19 6.29 -23.61
C ILE A 36 12.18 5.44 -22.83
N CYS A 37 11.08 5.03 -23.47
CA CYS A 37 10.07 4.20 -22.81
C CYS A 37 10.54 2.75 -22.62
N GLY A 38 11.39 2.23 -23.52
CA GLY A 38 12.01 0.92 -23.41
C GLY A 38 13.00 0.79 -22.25
N SER A 39 13.43 1.92 -21.66
CA SER A 39 14.26 1.91 -20.45
C SER A 39 13.47 1.58 -19.18
N ILE A 40 12.13 1.59 -19.23
CA ILE A 40 11.29 1.16 -18.11
C ILE A 40 11.29 -0.37 -18.07
N THR A 41 11.85 -0.93 -17.00
CA THR A 41 11.95 -2.37 -16.79
C THR A 41 11.08 -2.80 -15.60
N PRO A 42 10.87 -4.12 -15.39
CA PRO A 42 10.20 -4.64 -14.20
C PRO A 42 10.91 -4.29 -12.87
N ASP A 43 12.20 -3.97 -12.93
CA ASP A 43 13.01 -3.59 -11.76
C ASP A 43 13.00 -2.08 -11.48
N THR A 44 12.50 -1.25 -12.40
CA THR A 44 12.31 0.18 -12.17
C THR A 44 11.47 0.41 -10.89
N VAL A 45 11.70 1.51 -10.18
CA VAL A 45 10.94 1.80 -8.96
C VAL A 45 9.45 1.96 -9.29
N LEU A 46 8.61 1.24 -8.54
CA LEU A 46 7.16 1.35 -8.63
C LEU A 46 6.64 2.31 -7.56
N TYR A 47 6.04 3.41 -8.00
CA TYR A 47 5.40 4.38 -7.13
C TYR A 47 3.90 4.09 -7.05
N THR A 48 3.29 4.41 -5.90
CA THR A 48 1.85 4.32 -5.71
C THR A 48 1.30 5.68 -5.31
N LEU A 49 0.33 6.17 -6.06
CA LEU A 49 -0.43 7.37 -5.81
C LEU A 49 -1.81 6.99 -5.29
N PHE A 50 -2.24 7.67 -4.23
CA PHE A 50 -3.58 7.54 -3.68
C PHE A 50 -4.38 8.78 -4.01
N ARG A 51 -5.65 8.58 -4.38
CA ARG A 51 -6.57 9.69 -4.63
C ARG A 51 -6.69 10.54 -3.36
N GLU A 52 -6.61 11.86 -3.50
CA GLU A 52 -6.63 12.79 -2.37
C GLU A 52 -7.97 12.78 -1.61
N ASN A 53 -9.07 12.69 -2.37
CA ASN A 53 -10.43 12.57 -1.85
C ASN A 53 -11.07 11.25 -2.32
N PRO A 54 -10.65 10.11 -1.75
CA PRO A 54 -11.13 8.79 -2.15
C PRO A 54 -12.50 8.50 -1.56
N GLU A 55 -13.34 7.80 -2.33
CA GLU A 55 -14.57 7.21 -1.79
C GLU A 55 -14.22 5.92 -1.03
N SER A 56 -14.76 5.76 0.19
CA SER A 56 -14.49 4.56 0.98
C SER A 56 -15.13 3.33 0.36
N ILE A 57 -14.47 2.18 0.48
CA ILE A 57 -15.00 0.89 0.03
C ILE A 57 -15.48 0.06 1.22
N PRO A 58 -16.34 -0.94 0.99
CA PRO A 58 -16.65 -1.93 2.01
C PRO A 58 -15.39 -2.61 2.54
N CYS A 59 -15.41 -2.96 3.83
CA CYS A 59 -14.33 -3.62 4.53
C CYS A 59 -14.04 -4.97 3.84
N PRO A 60 -12.83 -5.18 3.29
CA PRO A 60 -12.55 -6.33 2.43
C PRO A 60 -12.26 -7.62 3.19
N PHE A 61 -12.45 -7.64 4.52
CA PHE A 61 -12.13 -8.78 5.35
C PHE A 61 -13.41 -9.56 5.66
N ASP A 62 -13.54 -10.72 5.02
CA ASP A 62 -14.72 -11.57 5.17
C ASP A 62 -14.77 -12.26 6.55
N GLN A 63 -13.62 -12.37 7.21
CA GLN A 63 -13.45 -13.03 8.50
C GLN A 63 -12.39 -12.32 9.34
N SER A 64 -12.45 -12.53 10.66
CA SER A 64 -11.44 -12.02 11.57
C SER A 64 -10.13 -12.80 11.44
N TRP A 65 -9.01 -12.10 11.33
CA TRP A 65 -7.69 -12.72 11.15
C TRP A 65 -6.90 -12.64 12.45
N HIS A 66 -6.30 -13.78 12.83
CA HIS A 66 -5.36 -13.89 13.93
C HIS A 66 -3.95 -14.09 13.37
N PHE A 67 -3.06 -13.14 13.63
CA PHE A 67 -1.65 -13.24 13.25
C PHE A 67 -0.82 -13.57 14.49
N GLU A 68 -0.09 -14.68 14.45
CA GLU A 68 0.94 -15.02 15.44
C GLU A 68 2.30 -15.02 14.75
N LYS A 69 3.22 -14.14 15.17
CA LYS A 69 4.59 -14.14 14.63
C LYS A 69 5.39 -15.26 15.28
N THR A 70 5.56 -16.37 14.58
CA THR A 70 6.39 -17.50 15.02
C THR A 70 7.85 -17.21 14.68
N ARG A 71 8.62 -16.66 15.62
CA ARG A 71 10.08 -16.84 15.61
C ARG A 71 10.45 -17.70 16.81
N GLN A 72 10.99 -18.88 16.53
CA GLN A 72 11.60 -19.77 17.52
C GLN A 72 12.92 -19.15 18.00
N VAL A 73 12.85 -18.23 18.96
CA VAL A 73 14.01 -17.89 19.80
C VAL A 73 13.46 -17.73 21.23
N SER A 74 13.88 -18.63 22.11
CA SER A 74 13.74 -18.65 23.58
C SER A 74 12.93 -17.51 24.22
N LYS A 75 11.79 -17.81 24.87
CA LYS A 75 11.03 -16.93 25.79
C LYS A 75 11.15 -15.42 25.53
N VAL A 76 10.71 -14.90 24.38
CA VAL A 76 10.62 -13.45 24.15
C VAL A 76 9.35 -13.11 23.34
N CYS A 77 8.41 -12.42 24.01
CA CYS A 77 7.22 -11.71 23.52
C CYS A 77 6.73 -12.09 22.09
N HIS A 78 5.68 -12.92 21.98
CA HIS A 78 4.99 -13.21 20.71
C HIS A 78 3.91 -12.16 20.45
N PRO A 79 4.04 -11.27 19.45
CA PRO A 79 3.01 -10.29 19.14
C PRO A 79 1.79 -11.00 18.54
N LYS A 80 0.62 -10.75 19.13
CA LYS A 80 -0.67 -11.19 18.59
C LYS A 80 -1.37 -10.01 17.95
N ALA A 81 -1.75 -10.14 16.69
CA ALA A 81 -2.58 -9.15 16.02
C ALA A 81 -3.96 -9.75 15.73
N PHE A 82 -5.01 -9.01 16.08
CA PHE A 82 -6.39 -9.35 15.76
C PHE A 82 -6.96 -8.29 14.84
N GLN A 83 -7.50 -8.71 13.71
CA GLN A 83 -8.12 -7.82 12.74
C GLN A 83 -9.58 -8.22 12.53
N HIS A 84 -10.49 -7.26 12.59
CA HIS A 84 -11.91 -7.47 12.27
C HIS A 84 -12.54 -6.19 11.72
N CYS A 85 -13.57 -6.35 10.89
CA CYS A 85 -14.41 -5.22 10.46
C CYS A 85 -15.31 -4.78 11.62
N LEU A 86 -15.28 -3.50 11.96
CA LEU A 86 -16.18 -2.88 12.95
C LEU A 86 -17.49 -2.41 12.33
N SER A 87 -17.42 -1.95 11.08
CA SER A 87 -18.55 -1.41 10.31
C SER A 87 -18.41 -1.77 8.83
N SER A 88 -19.31 -1.26 7.99
CA SER A 88 -19.29 -1.51 6.55
C SER A 88 -17.97 -1.16 5.89
N ASN A 89 -17.22 -0.13 6.33
CA ASN A 89 -16.00 0.35 5.69
C ASN A 89 -14.79 0.51 6.63
N THR A 90 -14.96 0.22 7.93
CA THR A 90 -13.94 0.46 8.96
C THR A 90 -13.53 -0.87 9.58
N PHE A 91 -12.22 -1.05 9.74
CA PHE A 91 -11.67 -2.17 10.51
C PHE A 91 -10.81 -1.67 11.66
N GLU A 92 -10.66 -2.56 12.64
CA GLU A 92 -9.76 -2.37 13.75
C GLU A 92 -8.72 -3.47 13.74
N VAL A 93 -7.45 -3.07 13.88
CA VAL A 93 -6.34 -3.97 14.16
C VAL A 93 -5.86 -3.73 15.57
N SER A 94 -6.07 -4.72 16.43
CA SER A 94 -5.54 -4.74 17.78
C SER A 94 -4.21 -5.47 17.78
N TYR A 95 -3.13 -4.76 18.10
CA TYR A 95 -1.82 -5.37 18.32
C TYR A 95 -1.54 -5.48 19.82
N ASN A 96 -1.40 -6.71 20.30
CA ASN A 96 -0.88 -7.02 21.63
C ASN A 96 0.60 -7.41 21.50
N ASN A 97 1.48 -6.44 21.71
CA ASN A 97 2.88 -6.72 21.98
C ASN A 97 2.96 -6.95 23.50
N GLN A 98 3.09 -8.22 23.93
CA GLN A 98 3.07 -8.70 25.33
C GLN A 98 4.16 -8.11 26.27
N CYS A 99 4.38 -6.81 26.20
CA CYS A 99 5.43 -6.04 26.84
C CYS A 99 5.03 -4.52 26.94
N GLN A 100 3.96 -4.04 26.28
CA GLN A 100 3.40 -2.65 26.37
C GLN A 100 1.88 -2.58 26.11
N THR A 101 1.27 -1.42 26.34
CA THR A 101 -0.17 -1.12 26.19
C THR A 101 -0.74 -1.56 24.84
N ASN A 102 -1.92 -2.21 24.86
CA ASN A 102 -2.68 -2.56 23.66
C ASN A 102 -2.87 -1.31 22.78
N LYS A 103 -2.41 -1.39 21.53
CA LYS A 103 -2.69 -0.36 20.52
C LYS A 103 -3.74 -0.88 19.56
N ASN A 104 -4.87 -0.20 19.54
CA ASN A 104 -5.93 -0.42 18.56
C ASN A 104 -5.75 0.61 17.44
N LEU A 105 -5.51 0.13 16.24
CA LEU A 105 -5.47 0.96 15.04
C LEU A 105 -6.83 0.85 14.36
N ARG A 106 -7.57 1.95 14.31
CA ARG A 106 -8.79 2.06 13.52
C ARG A 106 -8.49 2.71 12.17
N ALA A 107 -8.92 2.08 11.10
CA ALA A 107 -8.69 2.58 9.76
C ALA A 107 -9.91 2.37 8.85
N THR A 108 -10.14 3.34 7.97
CA THR A 108 -11.19 3.27 6.95
C THR A 108 -10.59 2.75 5.64
N CYS A 109 -11.23 1.80 4.99
CA CYS A 109 -10.80 1.19 3.73
C CYS A 109 -11.14 2.07 2.52
N PHE A 110 -10.18 2.22 1.60
CA PHE A 110 -10.34 3.01 0.37
C PHE A 110 -9.98 2.26 -0.91
N ALA A 111 -9.18 1.21 -0.85
CA ALA A 111 -8.92 0.36 -2.01
C ALA A 111 -8.56 -1.06 -1.59
N ARG A 112 -8.92 -2.01 -2.46
CA ARG A 112 -8.44 -3.39 -2.45
C ARG A 112 -8.02 -3.73 -3.87
N PHE A 113 -6.84 -4.31 -4.02
CA PHE A 113 -6.38 -4.86 -5.30
C PHE A 113 -5.36 -5.97 -5.07
N THR A 114 -5.15 -6.80 -6.09
CA THR A 114 -4.19 -7.91 -6.06
C THR A 114 -3.08 -7.61 -7.06
N ASP A 115 -1.83 -7.87 -6.67
CA ASP A 115 -0.68 -7.84 -7.56
C ASP A 115 0.09 -9.17 -7.43
N GLY A 116 -0.04 -10.02 -8.46
CA GLY A 116 0.42 -11.40 -8.39
C GLY A 116 -0.27 -12.17 -7.26
N ASN A 117 0.52 -12.62 -6.28
CA ASN A 117 0.05 -13.39 -5.12
C ASN A 117 -0.17 -12.54 -3.87
N ILE A 118 -0.01 -11.21 -3.97
CA ILE A 118 -0.12 -10.30 -2.84
C ILE A 118 -1.45 -9.54 -2.95
N ASN A 119 -2.23 -9.57 -1.87
CA ASN A 119 -3.45 -8.78 -1.75
C ASN A 119 -3.14 -7.52 -0.95
N TYR A 120 -3.42 -6.36 -1.53
CA TYR A 120 -3.20 -5.07 -0.91
C TYR A 120 -4.51 -4.48 -0.40
N VAL A 121 -4.47 -3.93 0.81
CA VAL A 121 -5.53 -3.05 1.32
C VAL A 121 -4.95 -1.68 1.62
N VAL A 122 -5.57 -0.65 1.03
CA VAL A 122 -5.26 0.75 1.30
C VAL A 122 -6.26 1.27 2.30
N ALA A 123 -5.78 1.65 3.48
CA ALA A 123 -6.62 2.19 4.53
C ALA A 123 -6.04 3.48 5.10
N ARG A 124 -6.89 4.40 5.55
CA ARG A 124 -6.44 5.63 6.24
C ARG A 124 -6.67 5.47 7.74
N SER A 125 -5.61 5.64 8.52
CA SER A 125 -5.70 5.67 9.99
C SER A 125 -6.51 6.89 10.45
N ASN A 126 -7.47 6.65 11.33
CA ASN A 126 -8.29 7.71 11.91
C ASN A 126 -7.48 8.61 12.86
N ASP A 127 -6.45 8.07 13.53
CA ASP A 127 -5.65 8.79 14.53
C ASP A 127 -4.57 9.69 13.92
N ARG A 128 -4.05 9.35 12.73
CA ARG A 128 -2.90 10.06 12.13
C ARG A 128 -3.11 10.55 10.71
N LYS A 129 -4.31 10.40 10.11
CA LYS A 129 -4.59 10.73 8.70
C LYS A 129 -3.52 10.21 7.70
N ARG A 130 -2.87 9.08 8.02
CA ARG A 130 -1.87 8.45 7.14
C ARG A 130 -2.47 7.21 6.49
N PHE A 131 -2.13 6.99 5.22
CA PHE A 131 -2.41 5.73 4.56
C PHE A 131 -1.49 4.64 5.10
N VAL A 132 -2.08 3.50 5.47
CA VAL A 132 -1.39 2.29 5.88
C VAL A 132 -1.73 1.23 4.83
N CYS A 133 -0.70 0.63 4.26
CA CYS A 133 -0.84 -0.53 3.39
C CYS A 133 -0.69 -1.77 4.26
N PHE A 134 -1.65 -2.68 4.14
CA PHE A 134 -1.63 -4.01 4.74
C PHE A 134 -1.46 -5.04 3.64
#